data_AF-A0A8W8K2E0-F1
#
_entry.id   AF-A0A8W8K2E0-F1
#
_cell.length_a   1.000
_cell.length_b   1.000
_cell.length_c   1.000
_cell.angle_alpha   90.00
_cell.angle_beta   90.00
_cell.angle_gamma   90.00
#
_symmetry.space_group_name_H-M   'P 1'
#
loop_
_entity.id
_entity.type
_entity.pdbx_description
1 polymer ?
#
loop_
_entity_poly.entity_id
_entity_poly.type
_entity_poly.pdbx_seq_one_letter_code
_entity_poly.pdbx_strand_id
1 'polypeptide(L)'
;QIDYRERCKGRIQRQLEITGRTTTNDELEDMLESGNPAIFTQGIIMETQAAKQTLADIEARHNDIIKLETSIRELHDMFMDMAMLVEQQGEMIDRIEYNVEQAVDYIETAKSDTKKAVKYQSKARRKLIMIIICVVVLLAVIAIILATSLS
;
A
#
# COMPACT_ATOMS: atom_id res chain seq x y z
N GLN A 1 -13.53 -17.20 -13.12
CA GLN A 1 -13.61 -18.29 -12.12
C GLN A 1 -15.06 -18.67 -11.83
N ILE A 2 -15.95 -17.71 -11.51
CA ILE A 2 -17.42 -17.96 -11.38
C ILE A 2 -18.02 -18.64 -12.62
N ASP A 3 -17.65 -18.18 -13.82
CA ASP A 3 -18.12 -18.74 -15.09
C ASP A 3 -17.70 -20.22 -15.31
N TYR A 4 -16.55 -20.64 -14.75
CA TYR A 4 -16.09 -22.02 -14.82
C TYR A 4 -16.89 -22.93 -13.87
N ARG A 5 -17.22 -22.43 -12.67
CA ARG A 5 -18.08 -23.09 -11.68
C ARG A 5 -19.47 -23.34 -12.25
N GLU A 6 -20.08 -22.30 -12.84
CA GLU A 6 -21.39 -22.39 -13.51
C GLU A 6 -21.39 -23.42 -14.64
N ARG A 7 -20.35 -23.42 -15.49
CA ARG A 7 -20.21 -24.43 -16.55
C ARG A 7 -20.05 -25.85 -16.01
N CYS A 8 -19.36 -26.06 -14.90
CA CYS A 8 -19.26 -27.39 -14.28
C CYS A 8 -20.58 -27.81 -13.64
N LYS A 9 -21.26 -26.91 -12.93
CA LYS A 9 -22.59 -27.12 -12.33
C LYS A 9 -23.61 -27.53 -13.39
N GLY A 10 -23.70 -26.78 -14.50
CA GLY A 10 -24.61 -27.12 -15.60
C GLY A 10 -24.32 -28.46 -16.28
N ARG A 11 -23.06 -28.91 -16.30
CA ARG A 11 -22.71 -30.25 -16.81
C ARG A 11 -23.14 -31.37 -15.86
N ILE A 12 -22.98 -31.18 -14.55
CA ILE A 12 -23.43 -32.14 -13.54
C ILE A 12 -24.96 -32.27 -13.57
N GLN A 13 -25.67 -31.14 -13.67
CA GLN A 13 -27.13 -31.12 -13.81
C GLN A 13 -27.59 -31.94 -15.01
N ARG A 14 -26.97 -31.72 -16.18
CA ARG A 14 -27.32 -32.45 -17.40
C ARG A 14 -27.02 -33.95 -17.30
N GLN A 15 -25.96 -34.34 -16.60
CA GLN A 15 -25.65 -35.75 -16.35
C GLN A 15 -26.66 -36.42 -15.42
N LEU A 16 -27.13 -35.71 -14.38
CA LEU A 16 -28.19 -36.20 -13.51
C LEU A 16 -29.51 -36.39 -14.28
N GLU A 17 -29.86 -35.44 -15.15
CA GLU A 17 -31.04 -35.54 -16.03
C GLU A 17 -30.97 -36.75 -16.97
N ILE A 18 -29.80 -37.04 -17.55
CA ILE A 18 -29.57 -38.22 -18.41
C ILE A 18 -29.80 -39.54 -17.63
N THR A 19 -29.43 -39.56 -16.35
CA THR A 19 -29.64 -40.72 -15.47
C THR A 19 -31.07 -40.84 -14.92
N GLY A 20 -31.97 -39.93 -15.32
CA GLY A 20 -33.38 -39.94 -14.93
C GLY A 20 -33.68 -39.20 -13.63
N ARG A 21 -32.72 -38.44 -13.09
CA ARG A 21 -32.90 -37.63 -11.88
C ARG A 21 -32.96 -36.15 -12.25
N THR A 22 -34.15 -35.56 -12.20
CA THR A 22 -34.32 -34.10 -12.26
C THR A 22 -33.97 -33.48 -10.92
N THR A 23 -33.03 -32.54 -10.93
CA THR A 23 -32.52 -31.85 -9.73
C THR A 23 -32.66 -30.35 -9.96
N THR A 24 -33.18 -29.63 -8.97
CA THR A 24 -33.25 -28.16 -9.03
C THR A 24 -31.86 -27.53 -8.82
N ASN A 25 -31.72 -26.25 -9.15
CA ASN A 25 -30.46 -25.52 -8.95
C ASN A 25 -30.03 -25.44 -7.48
N ASP A 26 -30.99 -25.36 -6.57
CA ASP A 26 -30.76 -25.26 -5.13
C ASP A 26 -30.40 -26.64 -4.56
N GLU A 27 -31.12 -27.69 -4.92
CA GLU A 27 -30.76 -29.07 -4.52
C GLU A 27 -29.39 -29.49 -5.06
N LEU A 28 -29.04 -29.08 -6.28
CA LEU A 28 -27.71 -29.35 -6.84
C LEU A 28 -26.61 -28.62 -6.07
N GLU A 29 -26.90 -27.42 -5.56
CA GLU A 29 -25.97 -26.66 -4.73
C GLU A 29 -25.74 -27.37 -3.39
N ASP A 30 -26.81 -27.77 -2.71
CA ASP A 30 -26.74 -28.55 -1.46
C ASP A 30 -25.94 -29.86 -1.65
N MET A 31 -26.11 -30.54 -2.79
CA MET A 31 -25.36 -31.74 -3.13
C MET A 31 -23.87 -31.46 -3.32
N LEU A 32 -23.50 -30.33 -3.94
CA LEU A 32 -22.10 -29.93 -4.11
C LEU A 32 -21.45 -29.55 -2.77
N GLU A 33 -22.18 -28.85 -1.90
CA GLU A 33 -21.74 -28.42 -0.57
C GLU A 33 -21.60 -29.59 0.42
N SER A 34 -22.40 -30.65 0.26
CA SER A 34 -22.37 -31.84 1.12
C SER A 34 -21.03 -32.58 1.11
N GLY A 35 -20.19 -32.38 0.09
CA GLY A 35 -18.87 -32.99 -0.03
C GLY A 35 -18.88 -34.52 -0.21
N ASN A 36 -20.05 -35.14 -0.41
CA ASN A 36 -20.19 -36.60 -0.51
C ASN A 36 -20.48 -37.03 -1.96
N PRO A 37 -19.51 -37.64 -2.68
CA PRO A 37 -19.70 -38.07 -4.08
C PRO A 37 -20.84 -39.08 -4.27
N ALA A 38 -21.18 -39.86 -3.24
CA ALA A 38 -22.25 -40.85 -3.31
C ALA A 38 -23.65 -40.22 -3.33
N ILE A 39 -23.79 -38.93 -3.00
CA ILE A 39 -25.10 -38.25 -3.06
C ILE A 39 -25.60 -38.15 -4.50
N PHE A 40 -24.69 -38.08 -5.47
CA PHE A 40 -24.99 -38.05 -6.90
C PHE A 40 -25.50 -39.39 -7.45
N THR A 41 -25.30 -40.50 -6.74
CA THR A 41 -25.80 -41.83 -7.16
C THR A 41 -27.01 -42.33 -6.39
N GLN A 42 -27.46 -41.59 -5.38
CA GLN A 42 -28.63 -41.98 -4.59
C GLN A 42 -29.87 -41.97 -5.50
N GLY A 43 -30.39 -43.16 -5.87
CA GLY A 43 -31.52 -43.30 -6.80
C GLY A 43 -31.16 -43.58 -8.26
N ILE A 44 -29.88 -43.67 -8.63
CA ILE A 44 -29.46 -44.13 -9.96
C ILE A 44 -29.27 -45.66 -9.92
N ILE A 45 -29.84 -46.39 -10.88
CA ILE A 45 -29.62 -47.84 -11.03
C ILE A 45 -28.15 -48.06 -11.45
N MET A 46 -27.26 -48.33 -10.48
CA MET A 46 -25.82 -48.52 -10.67
C MET A 46 -25.44 -49.80 -11.46
N GLU A 47 -26.41 -50.59 -11.91
CA GLU A 47 -26.16 -51.86 -12.61
C GLU A 47 -25.67 -51.68 -14.06
N THR A 48 -25.78 -50.48 -14.64
CA THR A 48 -25.32 -50.22 -16.00
C THR A 48 -23.92 -49.60 -16.05
N GLN A 49 -23.10 -50.05 -17.00
CA GLN A 49 -21.75 -49.51 -17.23
C GLN A 49 -21.77 -48.00 -17.56
N ALA A 50 -22.88 -47.51 -18.13
CA ALA A 50 -23.12 -46.10 -18.39
C ALA A 50 -23.24 -45.27 -17.10
N ALA A 51 -23.99 -45.74 -16.09
CA ALA A 51 -24.13 -45.02 -14.82
C ALA A 51 -22.80 -44.86 -14.06
N LYS A 52 -21.92 -45.87 -14.13
CA LYS A 52 -20.56 -45.78 -13.56
C LYS A 52 -19.68 -44.74 -14.25
N GLN A 53 -19.78 -44.61 -15.58
CA GLN A 53 -19.05 -43.58 -16.32
C GLN A 53 -19.58 -42.19 -15.96
N THR A 54 -20.90 -42.03 -15.85
CA THR A 54 -21.51 -40.75 -15.45
C THR A 54 -21.09 -40.33 -14.03
N LEU A 55 -21.01 -41.27 -13.07
CA LEU A 55 -20.46 -40.97 -11.74
C LEU A 55 -19.02 -40.45 -11.84
N ALA A 56 -18.14 -41.17 -12.55
CA ALA A 56 -16.73 -40.79 -12.65
C ALA A 56 -16.56 -39.38 -13.24
N ASP A 57 -17.40 -39.03 -14.22
CA ASP A 57 -17.44 -37.69 -14.80
C ASP A 57 -17.92 -36.62 -13.81
N ILE A 58 -18.95 -36.91 -13.01
CA ILE A 58 -19.46 -36.00 -11.96
C ILE A 58 -18.41 -35.80 -10.86
N GLU A 59 -17.78 -36.87 -10.39
CA GLU A 59 -16.74 -36.82 -9.36
C GLU A 59 -15.51 -36.03 -9.82
N ALA A 60 -15.10 -36.18 -11.09
CA ALA A 60 -14.04 -35.38 -11.67
C ALA A 60 -14.38 -33.87 -11.69
N ARG A 61 -15.64 -33.52 -11.97
CA ARG A 61 -16.10 -32.12 -12.00
C ARG A 61 -16.26 -31.53 -10.61
N HIS A 62 -16.72 -32.31 -9.64
CA HIS A 62 -16.78 -31.90 -8.25
C HIS A 62 -15.38 -31.61 -7.70
N ASN A 63 -14.40 -32.46 -8.02
CA ASN A 63 -13.00 -32.19 -7.70
C ASN A 63 -12.45 -30.91 -8.36
N ASP A 64 -12.83 -30.61 -9.61
CA ASP A 64 -12.47 -29.34 -10.26
C ASP A 64 -13.07 -28.12 -9.52
N ILE A 65 -14.32 -28.24 -9.04
CA ILE A 65 -14.99 -27.20 -8.25
C ILE A 65 -14.30 -26.99 -6.91
N ILE A 66 -13.92 -28.06 -6.20
CA ILE A 66 -13.18 -27.98 -4.94
C ILE A 66 -11.84 -27.27 -5.14
N LYS A 67 -11.09 -27.61 -6.20
CA LYS A 67 -9.81 -26.94 -6.50
C LYS A 67 -10.00 -25.44 -6.74
N LEU A 68 -11.05 -25.07 -7.46
CA LEU A 68 -11.39 -23.66 -7.68
C LEU A 68 -11.70 -22.95 -6.37
N GLU A 69 -12.49 -23.56 -5.49
CA GLU A 69 -12.85 -23.01 -4.18
C GLU A 69 -11.60 -22.79 -3.31
N THR A 70 -10.69 -23.76 -3.26
CA THR A 70 -9.41 -23.63 -2.56
C THR A 70 -8.59 -22.47 -3.09
N SER A 71 -8.45 -22.32 -4.41
CA SER A 71 -7.71 -21.20 -5.00
C SER A 71 -8.38 -19.84 -4.74
N ILE A 72 -9.71 -19.78 -4.65
CA ILE A 72 -10.42 -18.54 -4.27
C ILE A 72 -10.17 -18.21 -2.80
N ARG A 73 -10.15 -19.22 -1.92
CA ARG A 73 -9.89 -19.04 -0.49
C ARG A 73 -8.46 -18.54 -0.25
N GLU A 74 -7.47 -19.11 -0.94
CA GLU A 74 -6.08 -18.61 -0.93
C GLU A 74 -5.97 -17.17 -1.44
N LEU A 75 -6.69 -16.82 -2.51
CA LEU A 75 -6.71 -15.46 -3.03
C LEU A 75 -7.34 -14.47 -2.04
N HIS A 76 -8.43 -14.86 -1.38
CA HIS A 76 -9.06 -14.07 -0.34
C HIS A 76 -8.08 -13.79 0.81
N ASP A 77 -7.34 -14.80 1.25
CA ASP A 77 -6.35 -14.65 2.32
C ASP A 77 -5.22 -13.70 1.90
N MET A 78 -4.72 -13.81 0.66
CA MET A 78 -3.77 -12.83 0.11
C MET A 78 -4.34 -11.40 0.05
N PHE A 79 -5.61 -11.23 -0.27
CA PHE A 79 -6.27 -9.92 -0.26
C PHE A 79 -6.37 -9.34 1.15
N MET A 80 -6.67 -10.17 2.16
CA MET A 80 -6.71 -9.75 3.56
C MET A 80 -5.33 -9.39 4.09
N ASP A 81 -4.30 -10.17 3.75
CA ASP A 81 -2.91 -9.86 4.10
C ASP A 81 -2.46 -8.55 3.44
N MET A 82 -2.83 -8.32 2.17
CA MET A 82 -2.56 -7.06 1.48
C MET A 82 -3.27 -5.88 2.15
N ALA A 83 -4.54 -6.04 2.55
CA ALA A 83 -5.27 -4.99 3.26
C ALA A 83 -4.59 -4.64 4.60
N MET A 84 -4.16 -5.65 5.36
CA MET A 84 -3.42 -5.47 6.62
C MET A 84 -2.07 -4.76 6.40
N LEU A 85 -1.31 -5.15 5.37
CA LEU A 85 -0.02 -4.53 5.04
C LEU A 85 -0.17 -3.06 4.60
N VAL A 86 -1.26 -2.74 3.88
CA VAL A 86 -1.56 -1.36 3.47
C VAL A 86 -1.96 -0.51 4.67
N GLU A 87 -2.77 -1.05 5.59
CA GLU A 87 -3.14 -0.37 6.82
C GLU A 87 -1.92 -0.09 7.70
N GLN A 88 -1.02 -1.07 7.89
CA GLN A 88 0.23 -0.88 8.63
C GLN A 88 1.18 0.14 7.97
N GLN A 89 1.18 0.25 6.64
CA GLN A 89 2.00 1.23 5.92
C GLN A 89 1.49 2.68 6.08
N GLY A 90 0.24 2.88 6.55
CA GLY A 90 -0.30 4.20 6.87
C GLY A 90 0.56 4.96 7.89
N GLU A 91 1.03 4.30 8.95
CA GLU A 91 1.87 4.93 9.99
C GLU A 91 3.28 5.33 9.51
N MET A 92 3.77 4.76 8.40
CA MET A 92 5.07 5.15 7.82
C MET A 92 4.96 6.42 6.97
N ILE A 93 3.83 6.62 6.29
CA ILE A 93 3.60 7.81 5.44
C ILE A 93 3.55 9.08 6.30
N ASP A 94 2.88 9.04 7.45
CA ASP A 94 2.79 10.17 8.39
C ASP A 94 4.17 10.67 8.85
N ARG A 95 5.14 9.76 8.98
CA ARG A 95 6.52 10.13 9.38
C ARG A 95 7.30 10.81 8.26
N ILE A 96 7.05 10.46 6.99
CA ILE A 96 7.69 11.14 5.86
C ILE A 96 7.13 12.54 5.73
N GLU A 97 5.81 12.69 5.78
CA GLU A 97 5.15 14.00 5.74
C GLU A 97 5.64 14.89 6.89
N TYR A 98 5.67 14.36 8.12
CA TYR A 98 6.19 15.08 9.28
C TYR A 98 7.64 15.52 9.13
N ASN A 99 8.53 14.65 8.64
CA ASN A 99 9.93 15.00 8.44
C ASN A 99 10.13 16.04 7.32
N VAL A 100 9.32 15.95 6.26
CA VAL A 100 9.34 16.92 5.15
C VAL A 100 8.82 18.27 5.62
N GLU A 101 7.73 18.31 6.39
CA GLU A 101 7.18 19.54 6.97
C GLU A 101 8.20 20.21 7.90
N GLN A 102 8.83 19.45 8.79
CA GLN A 102 9.91 19.98 9.63
C GLN A 102 11.09 20.51 8.82
N ALA A 103 11.51 19.80 7.76
CA ALA A 103 12.58 20.28 6.89
C ALA A 103 12.24 21.61 6.23
N VAL A 104 10.99 21.81 5.81
CA VAL A 104 10.50 23.08 5.24
C VAL A 104 10.59 24.20 6.28
N ASP A 105 10.12 23.97 7.51
CA ASP A 105 10.14 24.95 8.60
C ASP A 105 11.59 25.38 8.98
N TYR A 106 12.51 24.40 9.06
CA TYR A 106 13.93 24.68 9.28
C TYR A 106 14.55 25.52 8.16
N ILE A 107 14.20 25.25 6.90
CA ILE A 107 14.70 26.01 5.74
C ILE A 107 14.16 27.45 5.76
N GLU A 108 12.90 27.65 6.12
CA GLU A 108 12.31 28.98 6.22
C GLU A 108 12.98 29.81 7.32
N THR A 109 13.17 29.22 8.49
CA THR A 109 13.88 29.85 9.61
C THR A 109 15.34 30.18 9.23
N ALA A 110 16.06 29.23 8.63
CA ALA A 110 17.44 29.43 8.17
C ALA A 110 17.54 30.55 7.12
N LYS A 111 16.58 30.65 6.20
CA LYS A 111 16.51 31.72 5.20
C LYS A 111 16.30 33.10 5.86
N SER A 112 15.45 33.16 6.89
CA SER A 112 15.23 34.40 7.66
C SER A 112 16.50 34.85 8.38
N ASP A 113 17.18 33.91 9.04
CA ASP A 113 18.36 34.21 9.84
C ASP A 113 19.60 34.54 8.99
N THR A 114 19.80 33.85 7.87
CA THR A 114 20.85 34.22 6.90
C THR A 114 20.64 35.63 6.35
N LYS A 115 19.39 36.02 6.06
CA LYS A 115 19.06 37.39 5.64
C LYS A 115 19.37 38.42 6.72
N LYS A 116 19.04 38.14 7.98
CA LYS A 116 19.40 39.00 9.13
C LYS A 116 20.92 39.08 9.29
N ALA A 117 21.64 37.96 9.17
CA ALA A 117 23.09 37.90 9.30
C ALA A 117 23.81 38.81 8.29
N VAL A 118 23.39 38.78 7.01
CA VAL A 118 23.93 39.68 5.97
C VAL A 118 23.65 41.16 6.31
N LYS A 119 22.45 41.46 6.83
CA LYS A 119 22.09 42.82 7.28
C LYS A 119 22.95 43.27 8.47
N TYR A 120 23.24 42.40 9.43
CA TYR A 120 24.13 42.72 10.55
C TYR A 120 25.58 42.89 10.09
N GLN A 121 26.08 42.02 9.21
CA GLN A 121 27.44 42.11 8.68
C GLN A 121 27.66 43.42 7.91
N SER A 122 26.70 43.86 7.09
CA SER A 122 26.80 45.15 6.38
C SER A 122 26.80 46.35 7.33
N LYS A 123 25.98 46.33 8.40
CA LYS A 123 26.00 47.37 9.45
C LYS A 123 27.31 47.36 10.24
N ALA A 124 27.82 46.19 10.60
CA ALA A 124 29.08 46.05 11.33
C ALA A 124 30.26 46.60 10.51
N ARG A 125 30.31 46.33 9.20
CA ARG A 125 31.31 46.92 8.29
C ARG A 125 31.27 48.44 8.27
N ARG A 126 30.07 49.04 8.22
CA ARG A 126 29.92 50.52 8.28
C ARG A 126 30.42 51.08 9.62
N LYS A 127 30.10 50.42 10.74
CA LYS A 127 30.59 50.81 12.07
C LYS A 127 32.11 50.70 12.16
N LEU A 128 32.71 49.65 11.61
CA LEU A 128 34.15 49.46 11.58
C LEU A 128 34.85 50.61 10.83
N ILE A 129 34.33 51.00 9.65
CA ILE A 129 34.85 52.13 8.89
C ILE A 129 34.76 53.44 9.70
N MET A 130 33.64 53.70 10.37
CA MET A 130 33.50 54.89 11.23
C MET A 130 34.49 54.88 12.39
N ILE A 131 34.72 53.74 13.04
CA ILE A 131 35.70 53.61 14.12
C ILE A 131 37.12 53.89 13.59
N ILE A 132 37.49 53.34 12.44
CA ILE A 132 38.80 53.58 11.82
C ILE A 132 39.00 55.08 11.55
N ILE A 133 37.99 55.76 10.99
CA ILE A 133 38.06 57.21 10.74
C ILE A 133 38.27 57.98 12.05
N CYS A 134 37.51 57.68 13.11
CA CYS A 134 37.67 58.33 14.41
C CYS A 134 39.07 58.14 15.01
N VAL A 135 39.64 56.93 14.89
CA VAL A 135 41.00 56.63 15.39
C VAL A 135 42.06 57.41 14.60
N VAL A 136 41.95 57.48 13.27
CA VAL A 136 42.87 58.24 12.42
C VAL A 136 42.85 59.73 12.78
N VAL A 137 41.67 60.30 12.98
CA VAL A 137 41.52 61.71 13.39
C VAL A 137 42.15 61.97 14.76
N LEU A 138 41.91 61.09 15.74
CA LEU A 138 42.53 61.20 17.07
C LEU A 138 44.06 61.16 17.00
N LEU A 139 44.63 60.23 16.22
CA LEU A 139 46.08 60.14 16.04
C LEU A 139 46.66 61.39 15.37
N ALA A 140 45.96 61.96 14.39
CA ALA A 140 46.39 63.21 13.75
C ALA A 140 46.39 64.39 14.73
N VAL A 141 45.36 64.51 15.57
CA VAL A 141 45.30 65.55 16.62
C VAL A 141 46.44 65.40 17.61
N ILE A 142 46.72 64.18 18.08
CA ILE A 142 47.83 63.90 18.99
C ILE A 142 49.17 64.28 18.34
N ALA A 143 49.38 63.92 17.07
CA ALA A 143 50.60 64.25 16.34
C ALA A 143 50.80 65.77 16.20
N ILE A 144 49.74 66.52 15.93
CA ILE A 144 49.79 68.00 15.86
C ILE A 144 50.19 68.59 17.21
N ILE A 145 49.56 68.15 18.30
CA ILE A 145 49.87 68.64 19.65
C ILE A 145 51.34 68.40 19.99
N LEU A 146 51.82 67.18 19.75
CA LEU A 146 53.22 66.82 19.99
C LEU A 146 54.17 67.68 19.13
N ALA A 147 53.86 67.89 17.85
CA ALA A 147 54.66 68.73 16.97
C ALA A 147 54.74 70.18 17.48
N THR A 148 53.61 70.78 17.89
CA THR A 148 53.60 72.14 18.44
C THR A 148 54.28 72.28 19.80
N SER A 149 54.35 71.19 20.59
CA SER A 149 55.02 71.20 21.89
C SER A 149 56.54 70.99 21.79
N LEU A 150 57.00 70.38 20.68
CA LEU A 150 58.41 70.08 20.43
C LEU A 150 59.10 71.20 19.63
N SER A 151 58.35 71.97 18.84
CA SER A 151 58.79 73.19 18.14
C SER A 151 58.86 74.40 19.05
#